data_AF-A0A1I0YES9-F1
#
_entry.id   AF-A0A1I0YES9-F1
#
_cell.length_a   1.000
_cell.length_b   1.000
_cell.length_c   1.000
_cell.angle_alpha   90.00
_cell.angle_beta   90.00
_cell.angle_gamma   90.00
#
_symmetry.space_group_name_H-M   'P 1'
#
loop_
_entity.id
_entity.type
_entity.pdbx_description
1 polymer ?
#
loop_
_entity_poly.entity_id
_entity_poly.type
_entity_poly.pdbx_seq_one_letter_code
_entity_poly.pdbx_strand_id
1 'polypeptide(L)'
;MSGFQALEQRDKKGNILAEGVVSKDSPLTTGDNTGIYDVIAEDLRVLKSMLDNFQQEVTREDLDKVNAIAKQVDKALSDANKAAGQVKANVAIAQSAADNAKTYRDETVASVDLAASKIKEMKTLIATLNQTATNIEALLGRKEAISTGNVGYAVTFHDTANAVKGTISVDDDGEFHVSGLIHGDITGNVDRAKRAEVADKLRLPAKINGVAFDGTKDITVDAGLMQKKSLKVTLLPGKWDSQKEYRIEDVLITPATDIIMEPEVGTSETVYNIIADAHIVCREQGNGYFIIKCLGDAPDQSVNVRFLLL
;
A
#
# COMPACT_ATOMS: atom_id res chain seq x y z
N MET A 1 112.54 -102.89 -6.86
CA MET A 1 113.96 -102.65 -6.52
C MET A 1 113.98 -102.01 -5.14
N SER A 2 114.86 -102.43 -4.24
CA SER A 2 114.81 -101.99 -2.85
C SER A 2 115.18 -100.52 -2.68
N GLY A 3 114.31 -99.77 -2.02
CA GLY A 3 114.55 -98.54 -1.27
C GLY A 3 115.62 -97.56 -1.75
N PHE A 4 115.17 -96.46 -2.38
CA PHE A 4 115.67 -95.16 -1.95
C PHE A 4 115.12 -94.92 -0.54
N GLN A 5 115.90 -95.29 0.49
CA GLN A 5 115.52 -95.10 1.88
C GLN A 5 115.52 -93.59 2.23
N ALA A 6 114.65 -93.16 3.15
CA ALA A 6 114.67 -91.80 3.66
C ALA A 6 116.01 -91.53 4.40
N LEU A 7 116.55 -90.31 4.28
CA LEU A 7 118.00 -90.07 4.39
C LEU A 7 118.38 -89.14 5.56
N GLU A 8 118.56 -89.65 6.77
CA GLU A 8 118.46 -88.80 7.97
C GLU A 8 119.55 -87.71 8.16
N GLN A 9 119.09 -86.47 8.43
CA GLN A 9 119.87 -85.44 9.13
C GLN A 9 120.30 -86.00 10.49
N ARG A 10 121.61 -85.98 10.79
CA ARG A 10 122.17 -86.53 12.03
C ARG A 10 123.01 -85.51 12.80
N ASP A 11 122.99 -85.60 14.13
CA ASP A 11 123.80 -84.75 14.99
C ASP A 11 125.31 -85.09 14.90
N LYS A 12 126.16 -84.30 15.58
CA LYS A 12 127.62 -84.52 15.62
C LYS A 12 128.02 -85.90 16.22
N LYS A 13 127.11 -86.60 16.89
CA LYS A 13 127.30 -87.94 17.48
C LYS A 13 126.68 -89.06 16.63
N GLY A 14 125.96 -88.73 15.55
CA GLY A 14 125.32 -89.68 14.64
C GLY A 14 123.84 -89.96 14.91
N ASN A 15 123.19 -89.26 15.85
CA ASN A 15 121.77 -89.45 16.17
C ASN A 15 120.87 -88.76 15.14
N ILE A 16 119.78 -89.41 14.73
CA ILE A 16 118.79 -88.87 13.80
C ILE A 16 118.08 -87.66 14.41
N LEU A 17 118.07 -86.55 13.69
CA LEU A 17 117.34 -85.31 14.02
C LEU A 17 116.12 -85.10 13.10
N ALA A 18 116.18 -85.56 11.85
CA ALA A 18 115.04 -85.61 10.91
C ALA A 18 115.36 -86.55 9.73
N GLU A 19 114.37 -87.12 9.05
CA GLU A 19 114.58 -87.92 7.83
C GLU A 19 114.75 -87.00 6.60
N GLY A 20 115.96 -86.91 6.02
CA GLY A 20 116.34 -86.13 4.82
C GLY A 20 117.53 -85.14 5.02
N VAL A 21 118.53 -84.97 4.11
CA VAL A 21 118.86 -85.71 2.86
C VAL A 21 120.40 -85.81 2.54
N VAL A 22 121.28 -86.23 3.46
CA VAL A 22 122.63 -86.80 3.15
C VAL A 22 123.27 -87.42 4.41
N SER A 23 124.01 -88.51 4.25
CA SER A 23 125.01 -88.90 5.27
C SER A 23 126.36 -88.27 4.95
N LYS A 24 127.05 -87.79 5.99
CA LYS A 24 128.47 -87.41 5.98
C LYS A 24 129.40 -88.54 5.48
N ASP A 25 128.93 -89.79 5.57
CA ASP A 25 129.65 -91.00 5.14
C ASP A 25 129.39 -91.35 3.65
N SER A 26 129.10 -90.34 2.81
CA SER A 26 129.11 -90.51 1.36
C SER A 26 130.53 -90.91 0.89
N PRO A 27 130.69 -91.89 -0.01
CA PRO A 27 132.00 -92.28 -0.53
C PRO A 27 132.68 -91.21 -1.42
N LEU A 28 132.06 -90.03 -1.56
CA LEU A 28 132.56 -88.86 -2.28
C LEU A 28 132.97 -87.70 -1.35
N THR A 29 132.83 -87.84 -0.02
CA THR A 29 133.22 -86.79 0.93
C THR A 29 134.74 -86.72 1.07
N THR A 30 135.33 -85.58 0.72
CA THR A 30 136.75 -85.24 0.90
C THR A 30 136.87 -84.04 1.84
N GLY A 31 138.09 -83.71 2.29
CA GLY A 31 138.30 -82.52 3.13
C GLY A 31 137.75 -81.24 2.50
N ASP A 32 137.93 -81.08 1.17
CA ASP A 32 137.63 -79.86 0.43
C ASP A 32 136.14 -79.65 0.11
N ASN A 33 135.29 -80.68 0.26
CA ASN A 33 133.85 -80.58 -0.01
C ASN A 33 132.97 -80.74 1.26
N THR A 34 133.61 -80.72 2.44
CA THR A 34 132.93 -80.79 3.74
C THR A 34 131.96 -79.61 3.91
N GLY A 35 130.66 -79.91 4.10
CA GLY A 35 129.60 -78.92 4.30
C GLY A 35 128.85 -78.47 3.04
N ILE A 36 129.39 -78.69 1.83
CA ILE A 36 128.68 -78.37 0.57
C ILE A 36 127.41 -79.21 0.45
N TYR A 37 127.47 -80.48 0.86
CA TYR A 37 126.33 -81.39 0.84
C TYR A 37 125.22 -81.02 1.84
N ASP A 38 125.57 -80.41 2.98
CA ASP A 38 124.59 -79.94 3.97
C ASP A 38 123.77 -78.76 3.40
N VAL A 39 124.43 -77.82 2.71
CA VAL A 39 123.78 -76.69 2.04
C VAL A 39 122.86 -77.17 0.92
N ILE A 40 123.34 -78.10 0.07
CA ILE A 40 122.53 -78.68 -1.02
C ILE A 40 121.29 -79.40 -0.48
N ALA A 41 121.39 -80.12 0.64
CA ALA A 41 120.24 -80.79 1.24
C ALA A 41 119.22 -79.81 1.80
N GLU A 42 119.66 -78.72 2.43
CA GLU A 42 118.75 -77.68 2.94
C GLU A 42 118.06 -76.93 1.79
N ASP A 43 118.80 -76.55 0.73
CA ASP A 43 118.23 -75.91 -0.46
C ASP A 43 117.16 -76.81 -1.12
N LEU A 44 117.44 -78.11 -1.27
CA LEU A 44 116.48 -79.08 -1.81
C LEU A 44 115.26 -79.27 -0.90
N ARG A 45 115.42 -79.16 0.42
CA ARG A 45 114.32 -79.22 1.40
C ARG A 45 113.45 -77.97 1.34
N VAL A 46 114.06 -76.80 1.24
CA VAL A 46 113.35 -75.52 1.04
C VAL A 46 112.57 -75.58 -0.27
N LEU A 47 113.19 -75.98 -1.39
CA LEU A 47 112.52 -76.15 -2.68
C LEU A 47 111.35 -77.16 -2.60
N LYS A 48 111.51 -78.28 -1.87
CA LYS A 48 110.42 -79.24 -1.65
C LYS A 48 109.26 -78.62 -0.86
N SER A 49 109.54 -77.89 0.23
CA SER A 49 108.47 -77.21 1.00
C SER A 49 107.77 -76.09 0.22
N MET A 50 108.51 -75.35 -0.62
CA MET A 50 107.93 -74.34 -1.52
C MET A 50 107.06 -75.00 -2.58
N LEU A 51 107.48 -76.12 -3.15
CA LEU A 51 106.70 -76.91 -4.11
C LEU A 51 105.42 -77.47 -3.47
N ASP A 52 105.49 -77.99 -2.25
CA ASP A 52 104.33 -78.51 -1.52
C ASP A 52 103.32 -77.40 -1.16
N ASN A 53 103.79 -76.20 -0.84
CA ASN A 53 102.93 -75.02 -0.66
C ASN A 53 102.33 -74.51 -1.99
N PHE A 54 103.06 -74.61 -3.11
CA PHE A 54 102.55 -74.26 -4.44
C PHE A 54 101.59 -75.31 -5.01
N GLN A 55 101.74 -76.58 -4.61
CA GLN A 55 100.82 -77.68 -4.88
C GLN A 55 99.69 -77.79 -3.85
N GLN A 56 99.39 -76.71 -3.12
CA GLN A 56 98.09 -76.57 -2.45
C GLN A 56 97.00 -76.38 -3.51
N GLU A 57 96.61 -77.50 -4.15
CA GLU A 57 95.60 -77.53 -5.20
C GLU A 57 94.28 -76.96 -4.69
N VAL A 58 93.60 -76.14 -5.51
CA VAL A 58 92.23 -75.72 -5.24
C VAL A 58 91.36 -76.96 -5.18
N THR A 59 90.92 -77.32 -3.97
CA THR A 59 90.19 -78.57 -3.79
C THR A 59 88.77 -78.43 -4.35
N ARG A 60 88.13 -79.56 -4.68
CA ARG A 60 86.69 -79.57 -5.00
C ARG A 60 85.86 -78.98 -3.85
N GLU A 61 86.28 -79.18 -2.60
CA GLU A 61 85.59 -78.65 -1.42
C GLU A 61 85.59 -77.11 -1.40
N ASP A 62 86.67 -76.46 -1.84
CA ASP A 62 86.76 -75.00 -1.89
C ASP A 62 85.92 -74.41 -3.02
N LEU A 63 85.89 -75.09 -4.18
CA LEU A 63 84.95 -74.78 -5.26
C LEU A 63 83.49 -74.95 -4.82
N ASP A 64 83.16 -76.00 -4.07
CA ASP A 64 81.81 -76.22 -3.55
C ASP A 64 81.40 -75.16 -2.51
N LYS A 65 82.33 -74.71 -1.64
CA LYS A 65 82.11 -73.56 -0.73
C LYS A 65 81.80 -72.28 -1.51
N VAL A 66 82.60 -71.95 -2.53
CA VAL A 66 82.37 -70.76 -3.38
C VAL A 66 81.02 -70.85 -4.11
N ASN A 67 80.68 -72.02 -4.66
CA ASN A 67 79.39 -72.26 -5.31
C ASN A 67 78.20 -72.16 -4.34
N ALA A 68 78.37 -72.57 -3.07
CA ALA A 68 77.37 -72.40 -2.03
C ALA A 68 77.16 -70.92 -1.68
N ILE A 69 78.25 -70.15 -1.55
CA ILE A 69 78.20 -68.70 -1.31
C ILE A 69 77.50 -67.98 -2.48
N ALA A 70 77.86 -68.29 -3.73
CA ALA A 70 77.22 -67.70 -4.92
C ALA A 70 75.69 -67.92 -4.92
N LYS A 71 75.24 -69.16 -4.67
CA LYS A 71 73.81 -69.48 -4.56
C LYS A 71 73.09 -68.73 -3.42
N GLN A 72 73.77 -68.48 -2.29
CA GLN A 72 73.23 -67.68 -1.20
C GLN A 72 73.09 -66.20 -1.60
N VAL A 73 74.09 -65.64 -2.29
CA VAL A 73 74.07 -64.26 -2.81
C VAL A 73 72.97 -64.08 -3.85
N ASP A 74 72.84 -64.97 -4.82
CA ASP A 74 71.78 -64.93 -5.84
C ASP A 74 70.39 -64.97 -5.22
N LYS A 75 70.19 -65.84 -4.21
CA LYS A 75 68.94 -65.91 -3.46
C LYS A 75 68.67 -64.60 -2.71
N ALA A 76 69.66 -64.05 -2.01
CA ALA A 76 69.52 -62.80 -1.28
C ALA A 76 69.18 -61.63 -2.20
N LEU A 77 69.81 -61.56 -3.39
CA LEU A 77 69.51 -60.55 -4.40
C LEU A 77 68.10 -60.71 -4.99
N SER A 78 67.67 -61.96 -5.25
CA SER A 78 66.31 -62.26 -5.71
C SER A 78 65.25 -61.83 -4.69
N ASP A 79 65.47 -62.13 -3.41
CA ASP A 79 64.53 -61.78 -2.34
C ASP A 79 64.52 -60.26 -2.06
N ALA A 80 65.68 -59.59 -2.12
CA ALA A 80 65.77 -58.13 -2.06
C ALA A 80 65.02 -57.43 -3.21
N ASN A 81 65.13 -57.94 -4.45
CA ASN A 81 64.40 -57.41 -5.60
C ASN A 81 62.87 -57.59 -5.47
N LYS A 82 62.40 -58.74 -4.93
CA LYS A 82 60.97 -58.94 -4.61
C LYS A 82 60.49 -57.95 -3.56
N ALA A 83 61.25 -57.76 -2.48
CA ALA A 83 60.93 -56.81 -1.42
C ALA A 83 60.87 -55.37 -1.95
N ALA A 84 61.83 -54.95 -2.78
CA ALA A 84 61.81 -53.64 -3.44
C ALA A 84 60.57 -53.44 -4.35
N GLY A 85 60.17 -54.49 -5.08
CA GLY A 85 58.93 -54.49 -5.86
C GLY A 85 57.67 -54.30 -5.00
N GLN A 86 57.59 -55.00 -3.87
CA GLN A 86 56.48 -54.85 -2.90
C GLN A 86 56.45 -53.46 -2.28
N VAL A 87 57.59 -52.92 -1.87
CA VAL A 87 57.68 -51.54 -1.34
C VAL A 87 57.21 -50.53 -2.38
N LYS A 88 57.62 -50.67 -3.65
CA LYS A 88 57.18 -49.78 -4.73
C LYS A 88 55.66 -49.85 -4.97
N ALA A 89 55.06 -51.04 -4.89
CA ALA A 89 53.61 -51.20 -4.98
C ALA A 89 52.88 -50.55 -3.79
N ASN A 90 53.37 -50.76 -2.57
CA ASN A 90 52.80 -50.17 -1.35
C ASN A 90 52.87 -48.63 -1.36
N VAL A 91 53.97 -48.05 -1.86
CA VAL A 91 54.11 -46.59 -2.04
C VAL A 91 53.08 -46.06 -3.04
N ALA A 92 52.85 -46.75 -4.16
CA ALA A 92 51.83 -46.34 -5.13
C ALA A 92 50.41 -46.37 -4.53
N ILE A 93 50.08 -47.41 -3.76
CA ILE A 93 48.78 -47.52 -3.05
C ILE A 93 48.63 -46.38 -2.03
N ALA A 94 49.68 -46.08 -1.26
CA ALA A 94 49.67 -44.98 -0.29
C ALA A 94 49.49 -43.61 -0.97
N GLN A 95 50.10 -43.39 -2.14
CA GLN A 95 49.93 -42.17 -2.92
C GLN A 95 48.48 -42.01 -3.38
N SER A 96 47.89 -43.03 -4.02
CA SER A 96 46.49 -42.99 -4.45
C SER A 96 45.51 -42.80 -3.29
N ALA A 97 45.80 -43.38 -2.11
CA ALA A 97 45.00 -43.15 -0.90
C ALA A 97 45.09 -41.69 -0.41
N ALA A 98 46.27 -41.07 -0.47
CA ALA A 98 46.47 -39.67 -0.13
C ALA A 98 45.78 -38.72 -1.11
N ASP A 99 45.84 -39.02 -2.41
CA ASP A 99 45.18 -38.25 -3.47
C ASP A 99 43.65 -38.31 -3.32
N ASN A 100 43.08 -39.51 -3.11
CA ASN A 100 41.64 -39.67 -2.82
C ASN A 100 41.22 -38.92 -1.55
N ALA A 101 42.02 -38.99 -0.48
CA ALA A 101 41.78 -38.25 0.76
C ALA A 101 41.95 -36.72 0.62
N LYS A 102 42.60 -36.24 -0.45
CA LYS A 102 42.59 -34.83 -0.83
C LYS A 102 41.30 -34.48 -1.57
N THR A 103 40.93 -35.25 -2.60
CA THR A 103 39.69 -35.05 -3.37
C THR A 103 38.46 -34.94 -2.45
N TYR A 104 38.28 -35.88 -1.52
CA TYR A 104 37.15 -35.83 -0.57
C TYR A 104 37.16 -34.60 0.33
N ARG A 105 38.34 -34.06 0.70
CA ARG A 105 38.44 -32.82 1.47
C ARG A 105 38.09 -31.60 0.62
N ASP A 106 38.60 -31.54 -0.60
CA ASP A 106 38.34 -30.43 -1.52
C ASP A 106 36.84 -30.36 -1.90
N GLU A 107 36.20 -31.52 -2.15
CA GLU A 107 34.74 -31.65 -2.32
C GLU A 107 33.96 -31.22 -1.07
N THR A 108 34.41 -31.64 0.12
CA THR A 108 33.78 -31.24 1.38
C THR A 108 33.84 -29.73 1.58
N VAL A 109 35.00 -29.10 1.36
CA VAL A 109 35.17 -27.64 1.46
C VAL A 109 34.25 -26.92 0.49
N ALA A 110 34.22 -27.32 -0.78
CA ALA A 110 33.32 -26.75 -1.78
C ALA A 110 31.83 -26.85 -1.38
N SER A 111 31.41 -27.96 -0.77
CA SER A 111 30.05 -28.13 -0.26
C SER A 111 29.72 -27.19 0.92
N VAL A 112 30.70 -26.93 1.80
CA VAL A 112 30.58 -26.02 2.94
C VAL A 112 30.51 -24.56 2.48
N ASP A 113 31.34 -24.15 1.51
CA ASP A 113 31.33 -22.80 0.94
C ASP A 113 30.00 -22.49 0.23
N LEU A 114 29.44 -23.47 -0.48
CA LEU A 114 28.12 -23.37 -1.09
C LEU A 114 27.01 -23.23 -0.02
N ALA A 115 27.09 -24.00 1.07
CA ALA A 115 26.15 -23.89 2.19
C ALA A 115 26.25 -22.53 2.89
N ALA A 116 27.46 -22.02 3.14
CA ALA A 116 27.70 -20.70 3.71
C ALA A 116 27.14 -19.57 2.84
N SER A 117 27.27 -19.69 1.51
CA SER A 117 26.71 -18.75 0.54
C SER A 117 25.17 -18.72 0.60
N LYS A 118 24.53 -19.89 0.59
CA LYS A 118 23.06 -20.01 0.75
C LYS A 118 22.57 -19.46 2.10
N ILE A 119 23.32 -19.65 3.18
CA ILE A 119 22.99 -19.08 4.50
C ILE A 119 23.07 -17.54 4.47
N LYS A 120 24.01 -16.95 3.74
CA LYS A 120 24.11 -15.49 3.54
C LYS A 120 22.92 -14.93 2.74
N GLU A 121 22.48 -15.63 1.71
CA GLU A 121 21.27 -15.28 0.94
C GLU A 121 20.01 -15.35 1.82
N MET A 122 19.82 -16.45 2.57
CA MET A 122 18.68 -16.60 3.50
C MET A 122 18.65 -15.50 4.57
N LYS A 123 19.79 -15.11 5.14
CA LYS A 123 19.87 -13.97 6.08
C LYS A 123 19.42 -12.66 5.46
N THR A 124 19.79 -12.40 4.21
CA THR A 124 19.35 -11.22 3.45
C THR A 124 17.83 -11.25 3.22
N LEU A 125 17.27 -12.41 2.86
CA LEU A 125 15.83 -12.57 2.67
C LEU A 125 15.04 -12.34 3.96
N ILE A 126 15.52 -12.86 5.10
CA ILE A 126 14.91 -12.64 6.42
C ILE A 126 14.88 -11.15 6.79
N ALA A 127 15.95 -10.40 6.52
CA ALA A 127 15.98 -8.95 6.77
C ALA A 127 14.91 -8.21 5.94
N THR A 128 14.75 -8.56 4.66
CA THR A 128 13.70 -8.00 3.79
C THR A 128 12.29 -8.35 4.26
N LEU A 129 12.06 -9.59 4.72
CA LEU A 129 10.78 -10.02 5.28
C LEU A 129 10.42 -9.25 6.56
N ASN A 130 11.39 -9.06 7.47
CA ASN A 130 11.18 -8.27 8.68
C ASN A 130 10.83 -6.81 8.36
N GLN A 131 11.54 -6.17 7.42
CA GLN A 131 11.19 -4.81 6.97
C GLN A 131 9.80 -4.75 6.33
N THR A 132 9.40 -5.81 5.61
CA THR A 132 8.07 -5.91 4.99
C THR A 132 6.98 -6.03 6.07
N ALA A 133 7.20 -6.80 7.13
CA ALA A 133 6.29 -6.89 8.27
C ALA A 133 6.10 -5.53 8.96
N THR A 134 7.19 -4.81 9.28
CA THR A 134 7.12 -3.45 9.85
C THR A 134 6.36 -2.47 8.94
N ASN A 135 6.53 -2.58 7.62
CA ASN A 135 5.78 -1.75 6.67
C ASN A 135 4.27 -2.09 6.68
N ILE A 136 3.91 -3.37 6.82
CA ILE A 136 2.51 -3.81 6.93
C ILE A 136 1.88 -3.33 8.24
N GLU A 137 2.59 -3.43 9.37
CA GLU A 137 2.14 -2.91 10.67
C GLU A 137 1.85 -1.40 10.60
N ALA A 138 2.75 -0.62 9.98
CA ALA A 138 2.54 0.81 9.76
C ALA A 138 1.32 1.12 8.86
N LEU A 139 1.07 0.31 7.83
CA LEU A 139 -0.11 0.45 6.98
C LEU A 139 -1.42 0.07 7.70
N LEU A 140 -1.39 -0.95 8.56
CA LEU A 140 -2.53 -1.34 9.40
C LEU A 140 -2.87 -0.26 10.41
N GLY A 141 -1.88 0.32 11.11
CA GLY A 141 -2.11 1.46 12.01
C GLY A 141 -2.71 2.68 11.29
N ARG A 142 -2.28 2.95 10.04
CA ARG A 142 -2.91 3.99 9.20
C ARG A 142 -4.35 3.64 8.82
N LYS A 143 -4.65 2.37 8.53
CA LYS A 143 -6.02 1.90 8.26
C LYS A 143 -6.92 2.07 9.49
N GLU A 144 -6.43 1.76 10.68
CA GLU A 144 -7.17 1.93 11.93
C GLU A 144 -7.49 3.41 12.21
N ALA A 145 -6.52 4.32 11.99
CA ALA A 145 -6.73 5.76 12.07
C ALA A 145 -7.78 6.28 11.06
N ILE A 146 -7.83 5.72 9.85
CA ILE A 146 -8.88 6.00 8.86
C ILE A 146 -10.24 5.49 9.35
N SER A 147 -10.33 4.25 9.83
CA SER A 147 -11.61 3.66 10.28
C SER A 147 -12.15 4.26 11.59
N THR A 148 -11.31 4.91 12.39
CA THR A 148 -11.69 5.60 13.63
C THR A 148 -11.99 7.09 13.44
N GLY A 149 -12.04 7.57 12.19
CA GLY A 149 -12.43 8.94 11.85
C GLY A 149 -11.32 9.99 11.97
N ASN A 150 -10.12 9.61 12.42
CA ASN A 150 -8.97 10.52 12.56
C ASN A 150 -8.07 10.53 11.31
N VAL A 151 -8.68 10.77 10.14
CA VAL A 151 -7.94 11.32 9.00
C VAL A 151 -7.83 12.83 9.14
N GLY A 152 -6.61 13.34 9.09
CA GLY A 152 -6.30 14.79 9.08
C GLY A 152 -6.72 15.53 7.80
N TYR A 153 -7.76 15.07 7.12
CA TYR A 153 -8.50 15.79 6.10
C TYR A 153 -9.94 15.88 6.59
N ALA A 154 -10.27 17.01 7.23
CA ALA A 154 -11.42 17.10 8.11
C ALA A 154 -12.77 17.03 7.37
N VAL A 155 -13.47 15.91 7.54
CA VAL A 155 -14.91 15.93 7.82
C VAL A 155 -15.13 15.38 9.23
N THR A 156 -14.60 16.11 10.22
CA THR A 156 -14.91 15.88 11.63
C THR A 156 -16.36 16.27 11.89
N PHE A 157 -17.27 15.31 11.81
CA PHE A 157 -18.58 15.43 12.47
C PHE A 157 -18.32 15.41 13.99
N HIS A 158 -18.22 16.60 14.57
CA HIS A 158 -18.02 16.77 16.00
C HIS A 158 -19.27 16.27 16.76
N ASP A 159 -19.01 15.32 17.65
CA ASP A 159 -19.82 14.93 18.80
C ASP A 159 -21.14 14.18 18.54
N THR A 160 -21.46 13.38 19.54
CA THR A 160 -22.53 12.39 19.76
C THR A 160 -23.95 12.97 19.76
N ALA A 161 -24.12 14.19 19.25
CA ALA A 161 -25.36 14.95 19.21
C ALA A 161 -25.70 15.44 17.78
N ASN A 162 -25.34 14.63 16.76
CA ASN A 162 -25.61 14.79 15.32
C ASN A 162 -26.62 15.90 14.96
N ALA A 163 -26.10 17.08 14.61
CA ALA A 163 -26.90 18.23 14.17
C ALA A 163 -27.69 17.93 12.88
N VAL A 164 -27.25 16.92 12.12
CA VAL A 164 -27.97 16.35 10.98
C VAL A 164 -28.43 14.94 11.34
N LYS A 165 -29.75 14.72 11.41
CA LYS A 165 -30.34 13.40 11.63
C LYS A 165 -30.63 12.69 10.30
N GLY A 166 -29.57 12.34 9.58
CA GLY A 166 -29.66 11.66 8.28
C GLY A 166 -28.30 11.43 7.63
N THR A 167 -28.30 10.98 6.38
CA THR A 167 -27.10 10.77 5.57
C THR A 167 -26.63 12.09 4.96
N ILE A 168 -25.32 12.29 4.94
CA ILE A 168 -24.67 13.32 4.13
C ILE A 168 -23.89 12.58 3.05
N SER A 169 -24.13 12.91 1.79
CA SER A 169 -23.49 12.27 0.63
C SER A 169 -23.16 13.31 -0.43
N VAL A 170 -22.10 13.06 -1.19
CA VAL A 170 -21.85 13.74 -2.47
C VAL A 170 -22.15 12.72 -3.57
N ASP A 171 -22.90 13.10 -4.59
CA ASP A 171 -23.23 12.21 -5.71
C ASP A 171 -22.15 12.22 -6.82
N ASP A 172 -22.38 11.44 -7.87
CA ASP A 172 -21.44 11.30 -8.99
C ASP A 172 -21.33 12.59 -9.84
N ASP A 173 -22.29 13.51 -9.73
CA ASP A 173 -22.27 14.85 -10.35
C ASP A 173 -21.60 15.91 -9.45
N GLY A 174 -21.24 15.56 -8.21
CA GLY A 174 -20.57 16.41 -7.24
C GLY A 174 -21.51 17.28 -6.38
N GLU A 175 -22.82 17.03 -6.42
CA GLU A 175 -23.81 17.75 -5.61
C GLU A 175 -23.82 17.25 -4.16
N PHE A 176 -23.96 18.16 -3.20
CA PHE A 176 -23.96 17.85 -1.76
C PHE A 176 -25.38 17.62 -1.24
N HIS A 177 -25.70 16.35 -0.97
CA HIS A 177 -27.00 15.89 -0.49
C HIS A 177 -27.02 15.70 1.03
N VAL A 178 -28.13 16.10 1.65
CA VAL A 178 -28.39 15.90 3.08
C VAL A 178 -29.81 15.36 3.25
N SER A 179 -29.96 14.10 3.70
CA SER A 179 -31.27 13.45 3.85
C SER A 179 -31.92 13.65 5.23
N GLY A 180 -31.28 14.40 6.12
CA GLY A 180 -31.72 14.63 7.50
C GLY A 180 -32.07 16.08 7.82
N LEU A 181 -32.83 16.28 8.91
CA LEU A 181 -33.06 17.62 9.48
C LEU A 181 -31.74 18.28 9.89
N ILE A 182 -31.46 19.45 9.31
CA ILE A 182 -30.32 20.30 9.67
C ILE A 182 -30.72 21.22 10.83
N HIS A 183 -30.11 21.02 12.00
CA HIS A 183 -30.31 21.86 13.18
C HIS A 183 -29.23 22.97 13.22
N GLY A 184 -29.44 24.05 12.46
CA GLY A 184 -28.53 25.20 12.42
C GLY A 184 -28.95 26.25 11.40
N ASP A 185 -28.31 27.42 11.45
CA ASP A 185 -28.57 28.50 10.50
C ASP A 185 -28.04 28.16 9.10
N ILE A 186 -28.96 27.96 8.15
CA ILE A 186 -28.61 27.85 6.73
C ILE A 186 -28.40 29.27 6.18
N THR A 187 -27.15 29.74 6.17
CA THR A 187 -26.75 31.06 5.62
C THR A 187 -26.74 31.11 4.08
N GLY A 188 -27.22 30.06 3.41
CA GLY A 188 -27.51 30.10 1.98
C GLY A 188 -28.61 31.11 1.65
N ASN A 189 -28.69 31.54 0.39
CA ASN A 189 -29.71 32.48 -0.05
C ASN A 189 -31.11 31.82 -0.14
N VAL A 190 -31.72 31.53 1.01
CA VAL A 190 -33.11 31.05 1.12
C VAL A 190 -34.07 32.24 0.98
N ASP A 191 -33.89 32.99 -0.10
CA ASP A 191 -34.58 34.23 -0.45
C ASP A 191 -36.11 34.10 -0.37
N ARG A 192 -36.64 32.89 -0.61
CA ARG A 192 -38.07 32.58 -0.57
C ARG A 192 -38.63 32.25 0.83
N ALA A 193 -37.82 31.80 1.79
CA ALA A 193 -38.35 31.39 3.10
C ALA A 193 -38.72 32.59 3.99
N LYS A 194 -37.90 33.65 4.01
CA LYS A 194 -38.17 34.86 4.81
C LYS A 194 -39.32 35.73 4.26
N ARG A 195 -39.74 35.52 3.01
CA ARG A 195 -40.86 36.24 2.36
C ARG A 195 -42.22 35.57 2.57
N ALA A 196 -42.28 34.47 3.31
CA ALA A 196 -43.54 33.76 3.58
C ALA A 196 -44.38 34.41 4.69
N GLU A 197 -43.76 35.18 5.60
CA GLU A 197 -44.44 35.83 6.74
C GLU A 197 -44.87 37.28 6.47
N VAL A 198 -44.30 37.93 5.44
CA VAL A 198 -44.59 39.33 5.09
C VAL A 198 -44.74 39.49 3.58
N ALA A 199 -45.80 40.18 3.16
CA ALA A 199 -45.99 40.53 1.75
C ALA A 199 -44.98 41.62 1.33
N ASP A 200 -44.16 41.32 0.32
CA ASP A 200 -43.25 42.30 -0.27
C ASP A 200 -44.04 43.46 -0.92
N LYS A 201 -43.54 44.69 -0.76
CA LYS A 201 -44.04 45.87 -1.46
C LYS A 201 -44.06 45.64 -2.98
N LEU A 202 -45.17 45.97 -3.63
CA LEU A 202 -45.31 45.87 -5.08
C LEU A 202 -44.25 46.74 -5.78
N ARG A 203 -43.41 46.10 -6.61
CA ARG A 203 -42.32 46.76 -7.37
C ARG A 203 -42.83 47.86 -8.30
N LEU A 204 -44.08 47.74 -8.77
CA LEU A 204 -44.81 48.76 -9.49
C LEU A 204 -46.13 49.01 -8.74
N PRO A 205 -46.29 50.15 -8.02
CA PRO A 205 -47.54 50.49 -7.37
C PRO A 205 -48.70 50.59 -8.36
N ALA A 206 -49.83 50.01 -8.01
CA ALA A 206 -51.07 50.09 -8.77
C ALA A 206 -51.94 51.25 -8.26
N LYS A 207 -52.97 51.62 -9.03
CA LYS A 207 -54.07 52.46 -8.52
C LYS A 207 -55.33 51.62 -8.39
N ILE A 208 -55.96 51.68 -7.22
CA ILE A 208 -57.28 51.09 -6.95
C ILE A 208 -58.23 52.25 -6.69
N ASN A 209 -59.22 52.44 -7.57
CA ASN A 209 -60.16 53.57 -7.55
C ASN A 209 -59.47 54.95 -7.40
N GLY A 210 -58.33 55.13 -8.06
CA GLY A 210 -57.52 56.36 -8.00
C GLY A 210 -56.52 56.43 -6.84
N VAL A 211 -56.72 55.68 -5.76
CA VAL A 211 -55.81 55.59 -4.61
C VAL A 211 -54.59 54.75 -4.98
N ALA A 212 -53.38 55.24 -4.69
CA ALA A 212 -52.15 54.49 -4.94
C ALA A 212 -51.98 53.38 -3.89
N PHE A 213 -51.70 52.16 -4.36
CA PHE A 213 -51.51 50.98 -3.53
C PHE A 213 -50.23 50.23 -3.93
N ASP A 214 -49.41 49.94 -2.93
CA ASP A 214 -48.13 49.22 -3.09
C ASP A 214 -47.98 48.05 -2.11
N GLY A 215 -49.04 47.68 -1.38
CA GLY A 215 -49.00 46.62 -0.36
C GLY A 215 -48.43 47.04 1.00
N THR A 216 -47.94 48.27 1.19
CA THR A 216 -47.35 48.69 2.49
C THR A 216 -48.36 49.16 3.53
N LYS A 217 -49.61 49.40 3.14
CA LYS A 217 -50.71 49.87 4.00
C LYS A 217 -52.06 49.36 3.49
N ASP A 218 -53.02 49.25 4.40
CA ASP A 218 -54.41 48.94 4.07
C ASP A 218 -55.06 50.00 3.16
N ILE A 219 -56.06 49.58 2.39
CA ILE A 219 -56.91 50.48 1.60
C ILE A 219 -58.15 50.82 2.42
N THR A 220 -58.27 52.08 2.83
CA THR A 220 -59.53 52.59 3.40
C THR A 220 -60.53 52.87 2.27
N VAL A 221 -61.66 52.18 2.28
CA VAL A 221 -62.81 52.48 1.40
C VAL A 221 -63.80 53.32 2.22
N ASP A 222 -64.06 54.55 1.78
CA ASP A 222 -65.03 55.41 2.45
C ASP A 222 -66.48 54.96 2.14
N ALA A 223 -67.25 54.68 3.19
CA ALA A 223 -68.65 54.28 3.09
C ALA A 223 -69.56 55.39 2.53
N GLY A 224 -69.08 56.64 2.43
CA GLY A 224 -69.78 57.75 1.77
C GLY A 224 -70.22 57.47 0.33
N LEU A 225 -69.55 56.55 -0.38
CA LEU A 225 -69.87 56.18 -1.76
C LEU A 225 -71.16 55.36 -1.95
N MET A 226 -71.81 54.91 -0.86
CA MET A 226 -73.03 54.09 -0.89
C MET A 226 -74.23 54.74 -0.20
N GLN A 227 -74.21 56.07 0.00
CA GLN A 227 -75.31 56.78 0.64
C GLN A 227 -76.41 57.17 -0.37
N LYS A 228 -77.62 56.63 -0.18
CA LYS A 228 -78.83 57.11 -0.86
C LYS A 228 -79.06 58.59 -0.52
N LYS A 229 -78.76 59.49 -1.45
CA LYS A 229 -79.01 60.93 -1.28
C LYS A 229 -80.49 61.21 -1.47
N SER A 230 -81.03 62.07 -0.60
CA SER A 230 -82.42 62.51 -0.65
C SER A 230 -82.54 64.02 -0.52
N LEU A 231 -83.32 64.65 -1.40
CA LEU A 231 -83.69 66.07 -1.25
C LEU A 231 -85.09 66.17 -0.64
N LYS A 232 -85.24 66.93 0.44
CA LYS A 232 -86.55 67.34 0.96
C LYS A 232 -86.94 68.68 0.36
N VAL A 233 -88.17 68.78 -0.11
CA VAL A 233 -88.74 70.00 -0.68
C VAL A 233 -90.07 70.30 0.00
N THR A 234 -90.20 71.51 0.56
CA THR A 234 -91.47 72.07 1.03
C THR A 234 -92.06 72.96 -0.07
N LEU A 235 -93.28 72.64 -0.46
CA LEU A 235 -94.07 73.34 -1.47
C LEU A 235 -95.20 74.09 -0.76
N LEU A 236 -95.41 75.37 -1.09
CA LEU A 236 -96.26 76.29 -0.35
C LEU A 236 -97.62 76.53 -1.04
N PRO A 237 -98.70 76.85 -0.30
CA PRO A 237 -100.03 77.13 -0.84
C PRO A 237 -100.00 78.15 -1.97
N GLY A 238 -100.68 77.86 -3.08
CA GLY A 238 -100.76 78.78 -4.24
C GLY A 238 -99.42 79.20 -4.85
N LYS A 239 -98.31 78.51 -4.54
CA LYS A 239 -96.93 78.82 -4.99
C LYS A 239 -96.19 77.58 -5.50
N TRP A 240 -96.91 76.70 -6.20
CA TRP A 240 -96.34 75.57 -6.94
C TRP A 240 -95.74 76.06 -8.27
N ASP A 241 -94.60 76.74 -8.15
CA ASP A 241 -93.95 77.45 -9.24
C ASP A 241 -93.26 76.51 -10.25
N SER A 242 -93.80 76.48 -11.47
CA SER A 242 -93.28 75.69 -12.59
C SER A 242 -91.89 76.10 -13.10
N GLN A 243 -91.30 77.17 -12.57
CA GLN A 243 -89.94 77.64 -12.90
C GLN A 243 -88.96 77.48 -11.73
N LYS A 244 -89.38 76.90 -10.59
CA LYS A 244 -88.48 76.71 -9.45
C LYS A 244 -87.62 75.47 -9.62
N GLU A 245 -86.34 75.70 -9.92
CA GLU A 245 -85.31 74.68 -10.05
C GLU A 245 -84.83 74.20 -8.67
N TYR A 246 -84.61 72.89 -8.57
CA TYR A 246 -83.95 72.26 -7.41
C TYR A 246 -82.68 71.55 -7.88
N ARG A 247 -81.60 71.71 -7.12
CA ARG A 247 -80.28 71.17 -7.42
C ARG A 247 -79.88 70.13 -6.39
N ILE A 248 -79.34 69.00 -6.83
CA ILE A 248 -78.67 68.04 -5.96
C ILE A 248 -77.18 68.06 -6.32
N GLU A 249 -76.36 68.52 -5.38
CA GLU A 249 -74.92 68.64 -5.59
C GLU A 249 -74.21 67.30 -5.32
N ASP A 250 -73.13 67.06 -6.06
CA ASP A 250 -72.28 65.87 -6.01
C ASP A 250 -73.02 64.53 -6.18
N VAL A 251 -73.93 64.45 -7.15
CA VAL A 251 -74.51 63.19 -7.64
C VAL A 251 -74.40 63.13 -9.16
N LEU A 252 -73.81 62.05 -9.67
CA LEU A 252 -73.90 61.72 -11.10
C LEU A 252 -75.26 61.09 -11.37
N ILE A 253 -76.24 61.92 -11.73
CA ILE A 253 -77.51 61.42 -12.28
C ILE A 253 -77.22 60.92 -13.70
N THR A 254 -77.54 59.66 -13.97
CA THR A 254 -77.44 59.05 -15.30
C THR A 254 -78.85 58.85 -15.88
N PRO A 255 -79.01 58.61 -17.19
CA PRO A 255 -80.31 58.25 -17.78
C PRO A 255 -80.94 56.96 -17.23
N ALA A 256 -80.23 56.20 -16.39
CA ALA A 256 -80.71 54.99 -15.71
C ALA A 256 -80.89 55.16 -14.19
N THR A 257 -80.76 56.39 -13.66
CA THR A 257 -80.98 56.69 -12.24
C THR A 257 -82.46 56.88 -11.98
N ASP A 258 -83.05 56.02 -11.15
CA ASP A 258 -84.46 56.14 -10.76
C ASP A 258 -84.63 57.28 -9.75
N ILE A 259 -85.51 58.24 -10.07
CA ILE A 259 -85.91 59.33 -9.18
C ILE A 259 -87.31 59.04 -8.66
N ILE A 260 -87.41 58.58 -7.42
CA ILE A 260 -88.70 58.33 -6.77
C ILE A 260 -89.11 59.59 -5.98
N MET A 261 -90.29 60.11 -6.29
CA MET A 261 -90.93 61.19 -5.54
C MET A 261 -91.95 60.60 -4.57
N GLU A 262 -91.68 60.71 -3.27
CA GLU A 262 -92.56 60.20 -2.22
C GLU A 262 -93.06 61.33 -1.31
N PRO A 263 -94.29 61.29 -0.80
CA PRO A 263 -94.72 62.16 0.29
C PRO A 263 -93.86 61.88 1.53
N GLU A 264 -93.62 62.91 2.36
CA GLU A 264 -92.83 62.69 3.57
C GLU A 264 -93.56 61.75 4.57
N VAL A 265 -92.80 60.88 5.23
CA VAL A 265 -93.30 59.96 6.27
C VAL A 265 -94.09 60.75 7.33
N GLY A 266 -95.38 60.42 7.47
CA GLY A 266 -96.31 61.15 8.36
C GLY A 266 -97.26 62.13 7.65
N THR A 267 -97.23 62.22 6.32
CA THR A 267 -98.21 62.96 5.51
C THR A 267 -99.63 62.40 5.72
N SER A 268 -100.64 63.27 5.86
CA SER A 268 -102.04 62.85 6.02
C SER A 268 -102.66 62.36 4.72
N GLU A 269 -103.66 61.49 4.81
CA GLU A 269 -104.39 60.95 3.64
C GLU A 269 -105.02 62.06 2.76
N THR A 270 -105.51 63.14 3.38
CA THR A 270 -106.00 64.33 2.67
C THR A 270 -104.90 64.97 1.82
N VAL A 271 -103.69 65.14 2.36
CA VAL A 271 -102.55 65.70 1.62
C VAL A 271 -102.07 64.72 0.54
N TYR A 272 -102.10 63.41 0.79
CA TYR A 272 -101.76 62.38 -0.19
C TYR A 272 -102.65 62.45 -1.44
N ASN A 273 -103.97 62.53 -1.24
CA ASN A 273 -104.92 62.64 -2.36
C ASN A 273 -104.73 63.95 -3.14
N ILE A 274 -104.46 65.05 -2.44
CA ILE A 274 -104.13 66.34 -3.06
C ILE A 274 -102.84 66.29 -3.90
N ILE A 275 -101.80 65.55 -3.47
CA ILE A 275 -100.58 65.31 -4.27
C ILE A 275 -100.90 64.52 -5.54
N ALA A 276 -101.78 63.51 -5.44
CA ALA A 276 -102.17 62.68 -6.57
C ALA A 276 -102.98 63.47 -7.62
N ASP A 277 -103.99 64.22 -7.18
CA ASP A 277 -104.86 65.04 -8.04
C ASP A 277 -104.12 66.22 -8.70
N ALA A 278 -103.08 66.75 -8.06
CA ALA A 278 -102.24 67.83 -8.60
C ALA A 278 -101.44 67.44 -9.86
N HIS A 279 -101.38 66.15 -10.21
CA HIS A 279 -100.66 65.62 -11.39
C HIS A 279 -99.25 66.20 -11.53
N ILE A 280 -98.42 65.97 -10.51
CA ILE A 280 -97.08 66.54 -10.43
C ILE A 280 -96.12 65.81 -11.37
N VAL A 281 -95.38 66.56 -12.19
CA VAL A 281 -94.34 66.06 -13.07
C VAL A 281 -92.99 66.60 -12.64
N CYS A 282 -92.03 65.69 -12.42
CA CYS A 282 -90.62 66.02 -12.28
C CYS A 282 -89.92 65.79 -13.64
N ARG A 283 -89.03 66.70 -14.06
CA ARG A 283 -88.21 66.52 -15.26
C ARG A 283 -86.77 66.99 -15.02
N GLU A 284 -85.82 66.11 -15.33
CA GLU A 284 -84.38 66.37 -15.37
C GLU A 284 -84.04 67.31 -16.56
N GLN A 285 -83.08 68.22 -16.36
CA GLN A 285 -82.69 69.27 -17.34
C GLN A 285 -81.19 69.22 -17.72
N GLY A 286 -80.52 68.11 -17.45
CA GLY A 286 -79.06 67.99 -17.45
C GLY A 286 -78.41 68.42 -16.12
N ASN A 287 -77.16 67.98 -15.92
CA ASN A 287 -76.25 68.44 -14.86
C ASN A 287 -76.76 68.35 -13.40
N GLY A 288 -77.71 67.45 -13.10
CA GLY A 288 -78.24 67.26 -11.74
C GLY A 288 -79.30 68.29 -11.32
N TYR A 289 -79.89 68.98 -12.30
CA TYR A 289 -81.02 69.91 -12.09
C TYR A 289 -82.34 69.24 -12.46
N PHE A 290 -83.38 69.50 -11.67
CA PHE A 290 -84.74 69.12 -12.01
C PHE A 290 -85.75 70.23 -11.73
N ILE A 291 -86.80 70.23 -12.55
CA ILE A 291 -87.95 71.13 -12.42
C ILE A 291 -89.15 70.29 -11.97
N ILE A 292 -89.85 70.79 -10.95
CA ILE A 292 -91.12 70.23 -10.47
C ILE A 292 -92.24 71.10 -11.03
N LYS A 293 -93.25 70.49 -11.66
CA LYS A 293 -94.41 71.21 -12.23
C LYS A 293 -95.73 70.54 -11.85
N CYS A 294 -96.67 71.34 -11.37
CA CYS A 294 -98.08 70.95 -11.21
C CYS A 294 -98.80 71.00 -12.56
N LEU A 295 -99.62 70.00 -12.89
CA LEU A 295 -100.49 70.01 -14.08
C LEU A 295 -101.98 70.16 -13.74
N GLY A 296 -102.37 69.88 -12.49
CA GLY A 296 -103.70 70.18 -11.93
C GLY A 296 -103.73 71.51 -11.16
N ASP A 297 -104.82 71.71 -10.42
CA ASP A 297 -104.99 72.85 -9.52
C ASP A 297 -104.03 72.80 -8.33
N ALA A 298 -103.56 73.96 -7.88
CA ALA A 298 -102.57 74.05 -6.81
C ALA A 298 -103.21 73.83 -5.42
N PRO A 299 -102.57 73.04 -4.53
CA PRO A 299 -102.99 72.87 -3.14
C PRO A 299 -103.17 74.18 -2.37
N ASP A 300 -104.16 74.19 -1.48
CA ASP A 300 -104.47 75.24 -0.50
C ASP A 300 -103.63 75.13 0.79
N GLN A 301 -102.89 74.03 0.97
CA GLN A 301 -101.99 73.77 2.10
C GLN A 301 -100.55 73.44 1.67
N SER A 302 -99.58 73.64 2.58
CA SER A 302 -98.18 73.30 2.34
C SER A 302 -97.99 71.77 2.28
N VAL A 303 -97.08 71.32 1.42
CA VAL A 303 -96.78 69.89 1.24
C VAL A 303 -95.28 69.64 1.29
N ASN A 304 -94.86 68.64 2.07
CA ASN A 304 -93.48 68.15 2.06
C ASN A 304 -93.36 66.89 1.19
N VAL A 305 -92.41 66.92 0.27
CA VAL A 305 -92.09 65.81 -0.63
C VAL A 305 -90.61 65.49 -0.52
N ARG A 306 -90.27 64.20 -0.67
CA ARG A 306 -88.90 63.70 -0.67
C ARG A 306 -88.59 63.08 -2.02
N PHE A 307 -87.47 63.49 -2.59
CA PHE A 307 -86.89 62.83 -3.76
C PHE A 307 -85.82 61.86 -3.28
N LEU A 308 -85.94 60.59 -3.68
CA LEU A 308 -84.95 59.54 -3.46
C LEU A 308 -84.26 59.24 -4.78
N LEU A 309 -82.93 59.21 -4.75
CA LEU A 309 -82.08 58.74 -5.84
C LEU A 309 -81.63 57.32 -5.52
N LEU A 310 -81.84 56.40 -6.47
CA LEU A 310 -81.44 54.98 -6.39
C LEU A 310 -80.43 54.62 -7.49
#